data_AF-A0A814BIM7-F1
#
_entry.id   AF-A0A814BIM7-F1
#
_cell.length_a   1.000
_cell.length_b   1.000
_cell.length_c   1.000
_cell.angle_alpha   90.00
_cell.angle_beta   90.00
_cell.angle_gamma   90.00
#
_symmetry.space_group_name_H-M   'P 1'
#
loop_
_entity.id
_entity.type
_entity.pdbx_description
1 polymer ?
#
loop_
_entity_poly.entity_id
_entity_poly.type
_entity_poly.pdbx_seq_one_letter_code
_entity_poly.pdbx_strand_id
1 'polypeptide(L)'
;MTIDNQDNLCLRCHNREKLFETFKKCSYCSAKLCQQCWTELQTSDEYKVLIETLPKTSPRRICSTCLQTLYGHIAKKKLADDEDDYQLALAISLSQKEADKQRKHEEIKASSITEKKVDQRENLLDKTAEAIERFMNRAKSNYQRNRDVIGDTALLSAFILLQTCATELEQLKHDLDRQRQHFETLQEKLTTLRDAREALNILRYEHQARKRQEQKHADQQRKLLMMQKVADLRQLKHTQIANFQERYFHRLLEEEQESSERLKRQKKLLHEEQFAS
;
A
#
# COMPACT_ATOMS: atom_id res chain seq x y z
N MET A 1 60.85 -37.91 12.27
CA MET A 1 60.37 -36.73 11.53
C MET A 1 59.12 -36.24 12.23
N THR A 2 59.22 -35.02 12.73
CA THR A 2 58.27 -34.25 13.53
C THR A 2 57.01 -33.85 12.73
N ILE A 3 55.86 -33.94 13.40
CA ILE A 3 54.74 -32.97 13.46
C ILE A 3 54.17 -32.55 12.08
N ASP A 4 52.93 -32.88 11.75
CA ASP A 4 51.84 -31.93 11.99
C ASP A 4 50.54 -32.59 12.45
N ASN A 5 50.25 -32.36 13.73
CA ASN A 5 49.09 -32.87 14.44
C ASN A 5 48.28 -31.66 14.97
N GLN A 6 48.15 -30.63 14.12
CA GLN A 6 47.50 -29.34 14.43
C GLN A 6 45.99 -29.33 14.14
N ASP A 7 45.44 -30.38 13.51
CA ASP A 7 44.08 -30.35 12.94
C ASP A 7 42.93 -30.48 13.96
N ASN A 8 43.21 -30.67 15.25
CA ASN A 8 42.18 -30.93 16.27
C ASN A 8 42.22 -29.96 17.46
N LEU A 9 42.66 -28.73 17.25
CA LEU A 9 42.66 -27.69 18.28
C LEU A 9 41.39 -26.84 18.19
N CYS A 10 40.79 -26.55 19.35
CA CYS A 10 39.73 -25.54 19.44
C CYS A 10 40.32 -24.15 19.14
N LEU A 11 39.69 -23.40 18.23
CA LEU A 11 40.14 -22.05 17.85
C LEU A 11 40.19 -21.08 19.04
N ARG A 12 39.37 -21.28 20.07
CA ARG A 12 39.23 -20.34 21.19
C ARG A 12 40.12 -20.68 22.39
N CYS A 13 40.26 -21.96 22.73
CA CYS A 13 41.01 -22.37 23.93
C CYS A 13 42.30 -23.15 23.64
N HIS A 14 42.59 -23.43 22.36
CA HIS A 14 43.77 -24.19 21.89
C HIS A 14 44.03 -25.52 22.62
N ASN A 15 43.03 -26.07 23.31
CA ASN A 15 43.21 -27.27 24.12
C ASN A 15 42.97 -28.54 23.28
N ARG A 16 43.89 -29.49 23.38
CA ARG A 16 43.94 -30.74 22.61
C ARG A 16 43.22 -31.89 23.31
N GLU A 17 42.96 -31.81 24.61
CA GLU A 17 42.43 -32.93 25.42
C GLU A 17 40.91 -33.12 25.31
N LYS A 18 40.18 -32.17 24.72
CA LYS A 18 38.71 -32.26 24.51
C LYS A 18 38.30 -33.09 23.29
N LEU A 19 39.16 -34.00 22.82
CA LEU A 19 39.00 -34.82 21.60
C LEU A 19 37.74 -35.70 21.58
N PHE A 20 37.08 -35.91 22.73
CA PHE A 20 35.86 -36.70 22.85
C PHE A 20 34.56 -35.87 22.78
N GLU A 21 34.63 -34.54 22.73
CA GLU A 21 33.45 -33.67 22.56
C GLU A 21 33.23 -33.35 21.07
N THR A 22 31.98 -33.43 20.60
CA THR A 22 31.65 -33.09 19.20
C THR A 22 32.03 -31.64 18.88
N PHE A 23 33.02 -31.41 18.02
CA PHE A 23 33.40 -30.06 17.58
C PHE A 23 32.31 -29.44 16.69
N LYS A 24 32.01 -28.15 16.92
CA LYS A 24 31.15 -27.36 16.03
C LYS A 24 32.03 -26.58 15.06
N LYS A 25 31.67 -26.61 13.77
CA LYS A 25 32.36 -25.84 12.73
C LYS A 25 31.64 -24.53 12.46
N CYS A 26 32.40 -23.45 12.35
CA CYS A 26 31.93 -22.18 11.82
C CYS A 26 31.53 -22.37 10.34
N SER A 27 30.35 -21.87 9.95
CA SER A 27 29.85 -21.93 8.58
C SER A 27 30.62 -21.03 7.60
N TYR A 28 31.38 -20.05 8.10
CA TYR A 28 32.07 -19.07 7.25
C TYR A 28 33.56 -19.40 7.04
N CYS A 29 34.28 -19.76 8.09
CA CYS A 29 35.72 -20.05 8.03
C CYS A 29 36.06 -21.53 8.33
N SER A 30 35.06 -22.40 8.51
CA SER A 30 35.22 -23.82 8.86
C SER A 30 35.99 -24.11 10.16
N ALA A 31 36.35 -23.08 10.94
CA ALA A 31 37.11 -23.24 12.18
C ALA A 31 36.33 -24.07 13.22
N LYS A 32 37.06 -24.92 13.94
CA LYS A 32 36.52 -25.85 14.94
C LYS A 32 36.49 -25.19 16.32
N LEU A 33 35.35 -25.26 16.99
CA LEU A 33 35.17 -24.85 18.39
C LEU A 33 34.71 -26.06 19.20
N CYS A 34 35.30 -26.26 20.38
CA CYS A 34 34.83 -27.28 21.32
C CYS A 34 33.45 -26.89 21.88
N GLN A 35 32.72 -27.88 22.41
CA GLN A 35 31.33 -27.69 22.84
C GLN A 35 31.21 -26.63 23.93
N GLN A 36 32.13 -26.61 24.91
CA GLN A 36 32.14 -25.62 26.00
C GLN A 36 32.41 -24.19 25.49
N CYS A 37 33.39 -24.00 24.61
CA CYS A 37 33.68 -22.68 24.05
C CYS A 37 32.58 -22.19 23.10
N TRP A 38 31.84 -23.11 22.48
CA TRP A 38 30.65 -22.79 21.68
C TRP A 38 29.49 -22.34 22.55
N THR A 39 29.21 -23.04 23.66
CA THR A 39 28.15 -22.65 24.59
C THR A 39 28.45 -21.31 25.25
N GLU A 40 29.69 -21.06 25.68
CA GLU A 40 30.10 -19.76 26.24
C GLU A 40 29.97 -18.61 25.23
N LEU A 41 30.23 -18.90 23.95
CA LEU A 41 30.02 -17.92 22.88
C LEU A 41 28.54 -17.62 22.70
N GLN A 42 27.67 -18.64 22.75
CA GLN A 42 26.22 -18.47 22.63
C GLN A 42 25.57 -17.80 23.84
N THR A 43 26.15 -17.94 25.04
CA THR A 43 25.64 -17.29 26.25
C THR A 43 26.07 -15.84 26.39
N SER A 44 27.11 -15.41 25.68
CA SER A 44 27.54 -14.00 25.65
C SER A 44 26.44 -13.11 25.06
N ASP A 45 26.07 -12.07 25.81
CA ASP A 45 25.03 -11.12 25.39
C ASP A 45 25.47 -10.32 24.16
N GLU A 46 26.76 -10.04 24.00
CA GLU A 46 27.33 -9.40 22.81
C GLU A 46 27.09 -10.26 21.55
N TYR A 47 27.26 -11.58 21.65
CA TYR A 47 27.05 -12.50 20.52
C TYR A 47 25.57 -12.64 20.15
N LYS A 48 24.65 -12.62 21.12
CA LYS A 48 23.19 -12.67 20.87
C LYS A 48 22.71 -11.42 20.13
N VAL A 49 23.11 -10.23 20.60
CA VAL A 49 22.74 -8.95 19.96
C VAL A 49 23.28 -8.88 18.53
N LEU A 50 24.52 -9.33 18.31
CA LEU A 50 25.13 -9.37 16.98
C LEU A 50 24.47 -10.39 16.03
N ILE A 51 23.94 -11.50 16.53
CA ILE A 51 23.20 -12.48 15.71
C ILE A 51 21.78 -12.00 15.37
N GLU A 52 21.09 -11.33 16.30
CA GLU A 52 19.73 -10.85 16.08
C GLU A 52 19.64 -9.71 15.06
N THR A 53 20.72 -8.95 14.91
CA THR A 53 20.84 -7.85 13.93
C THR A 53 21.18 -8.33 12.51
N LEU A 54 21.51 -9.61 12.32
CA LEU A 54 21.75 -10.21 11.00
C LEU A 54 20.44 -10.49 10.24
N PRO A 55 20.45 -10.40 8.90
CA PRO A 55 19.34 -10.87 8.07
C PRO A 55 18.96 -12.32 8.41
N LYS A 56 17.67 -12.65 8.42
CA LYS A 56 17.16 -14.00 8.77
C LYS A 56 17.72 -15.13 7.88
N THR A 57 18.32 -14.79 6.74
CA THR A 57 18.96 -15.70 5.78
C THR A 57 20.41 -16.08 6.14
N SER A 58 21.02 -15.42 7.12
CA SER A 58 22.42 -15.65 7.49
C SER A 58 22.61 -16.93 8.33
N PRO A 59 23.67 -17.71 8.09
CA PRO A 59 23.94 -18.95 8.82
C PRO A 59 24.18 -18.66 10.31
N ARG A 60 23.54 -19.42 11.21
CA ARG A 60 23.58 -19.17 12.67
C ARG A 60 24.82 -19.70 13.39
N ARG A 61 25.71 -20.41 12.70
CA ARG A 61 26.95 -20.98 13.28
C ARG A 61 28.16 -20.18 12.82
N ILE A 62 28.44 -19.05 13.45
CA ILE A 62 29.54 -18.16 13.06
C ILE A 62 30.47 -18.01 14.28
N CYS A 63 31.79 -18.05 14.09
CA CYS A 63 32.71 -17.72 15.18
C CYS A 63 32.70 -16.20 15.45
N SER A 64 33.11 -15.78 16.66
CA SER A 64 33.16 -14.35 17.04
C SER A 64 33.87 -13.47 16.02
N THR A 65 35.03 -13.92 15.51
CA THR A 65 35.83 -13.16 14.54
C THR A 65 35.10 -12.93 13.23
N CYS A 66 34.49 -13.97 12.66
CA CYS A 66 33.72 -13.84 11.41
C CYS A 66 32.44 -13.03 11.61
N LEU A 67 31.82 -13.13 12.79
CA LEU A 67 30.61 -12.35 13.13
C LEU A 67 30.92 -10.85 13.18
N GLN A 68 32.05 -10.48 13.79
CA GLN A 68 32.48 -9.09 13.93
C GLN A 68 32.85 -8.47 12.57
N THR A 69 33.47 -9.25 11.67
CA THR A 69 33.74 -8.82 10.30
C THR A 69 32.44 -8.62 9.50
N LEU A 70 31.49 -9.57 9.59
CA LEU A 70 30.18 -9.46 8.94
C LEU A 70 29.39 -8.25 9.43
N TYR A 71 29.39 -8.00 10.73
CA TYR A 71 28.76 -6.83 11.32
C TYR A 71 29.40 -5.53 10.84
N GLY A 72 30.74 -5.48 10.77
CA GLY A 72 31.48 -4.35 10.20
C GLY A 72 31.12 -4.07 8.74
N HIS A 73 30.94 -5.11 7.92
CA HIS A 73 30.47 -4.95 6.54
C HIS A 73 29.02 -4.47 6.45
N ILE A 74 28.13 -4.98 7.29
CA ILE A 74 26.71 -4.58 7.32
C ILE A 74 26.58 -3.13 7.80
N ALA A 75 27.32 -2.74 8.83
CA ALA A 75 27.33 -1.36 9.33
C ALA A 75 27.86 -0.39 8.28
N LYS A 76 28.96 -0.73 7.60
CA LYS A 76 29.49 0.06 6.48
C LYS A 76 28.51 0.16 5.31
N LYS A 77 27.82 -0.93 4.99
CA LYS A 77 26.81 -0.95 3.92
C LYS A 77 25.60 -0.09 4.28
N LYS A 78 25.08 -0.18 5.50
CA LYS A 78 23.97 0.67 5.97
C LYS A 78 24.33 2.15 5.92
N LEU A 79 25.54 2.52 6.38
CA LEU A 79 26.01 3.90 6.31
C LEU A 79 26.13 4.40 4.86
N ALA A 80 26.55 3.53 3.92
CA ALA A 80 26.58 3.88 2.50
C ALA A 80 25.17 4.01 1.92
N ASP A 81 24.26 3.10 2.26
CA ASP A 81 22.86 3.14 1.83
C ASP A 81 22.16 4.42 2.36
N ASP A 82 22.42 4.82 3.62
CA ASP A 82 21.88 6.04 4.23
C ASP A 82 22.43 7.33 3.57
N GLU A 83 23.71 7.33 3.18
CA GLU A 83 24.35 8.45 2.46
C GLU A 83 23.78 8.58 1.04
N ASP A 84 23.57 7.45 0.34
CA ASP A 84 22.96 7.41 -0.98
C ASP A 84 21.50 7.90 -0.94
N ASP A 85 20.73 7.50 0.07
CA ASP A 85 19.36 7.97 0.29
C ASP A 85 19.31 9.49 0.58
N TYR A 86 20.27 10.01 1.35
CA TYR A 86 20.40 11.45 1.61
C TYR A 86 20.75 12.24 0.33
N GLN A 87 21.70 11.73 -0.46
CA GLN A 87 22.07 12.35 -1.74
C GLN A 87 20.90 12.31 -2.73
N LEU A 88 20.14 11.22 -2.78
CA LEU A 88 18.94 11.11 -3.61
C LEU A 88 17.87 12.14 -3.19
N ALA A 89 17.62 12.28 -1.89
CA ALA A 89 16.66 13.27 -1.37
C ALA A 89 17.08 14.72 -1.69
N LEU A 90 18.38 15.01 -1.61
CA LEU A 90 18.93 16.31 -1.98
C LEU A 90 18.78 16.58 -3.48
N ALA A 91 19.08 15.58 -4.33
CA ALA A 91 18.94 15.69 -5.78
C ALA A 91 17.48 15.91 -6.20
N ILE A 92 16.53 15.19 -5.59
CA ILE A 92 15.08 15.40 -5.82
C ILE A 92 14.69 16.84 -5.44
N SER A 93 15.16 17.32 -4.29
CA SER A 93 14.85 18.67 -3.80
C SER A 93 15.41 19.77 -4.70
N LEU A 94 16.63 19.60 -5.22
CA LEU A 94 17.25 20.52 -6.17
C LEU A 94 16.52 20.50 -7.52
N SER A 95 16.19 19.31 -8.03
CA SER A 95 15.43 19.15 -9.28
C SER A 95 14.04 19.79 -9.18
N GLN A 96 13.34 19.63 -8.06
CA GLN A 96 12.05 20.31 -7.82
C GLN A 96 12.20 21.83 -7.79
N LYS A 97 13.22 22.35 -7.08
CA LYS A 97 13.48 23.80 -7.05
C LYS A 97 13.82 24.37 -8.41
N GLU A 98 14.59 23.64 -9.23
CA GLU A 98 14.91 24.04 -10.60
C GLU A 98 13.68 24.02 -11.49
N ALA A 99 12.85 22.97 -11.42
CA ALA A 99 11.59 22.88 -12.14
C ALA A 99 10.63 24.02 -11.77
N ASP A 100 10.53 24.36 -10.48
CA ASP A 100 9.69 25.47 -10.01
C ASP A 100 10.19 26.84 -10.49
N LYS A 101 11.52 27.04 -10.54
CA LYS A 101 12.11 28.26 -11.10
C LYS A 101 11.82 28.39 -12.60
N GLN A 102 11.95 27.29 -13.34
CA GLN A 102 11.65 27.25 -14.77
C GLN A 102 10.17 27.57 -15.03
N ARG A 103 9.26 26.95 -14.28
CA ARG A 103 7.82 27.24 -14.35
C ARG A 103 7.51 28.71 -14.10
N LYS A 104 8.05 29.30 -13.03
CA LYS A 104 7.85 30.73 -12.72
C LYS A 104 8.39 31.63 -13.84
N HIS A 105 9.56 31.30 -14.40
CA HIS A 105 10.13 32.08 -15.50
C HIS A 105 9.27 31.98 -16.77
N GLU A 106 8.73 30.79 -17.08
CA GLU A 106 7.80 30.59 -18.19
C GLU A 106 6.47 31.33 -17.98
N GLU A 107 5.92 31.32 -16.76
CA GLU A 107 4.72 32.07 -16.39
C GLU A 107 4.91 33.59 -16.53
N ILE A 108 6.05 34.12 -16.07
CA ILE A 108 6.39 35.55 -16.22
C ILE A 108 6.55 35.91 -17.70
N LYS A 109 7.19 35.04 -18.49
CA LYS A 109 7.34 35.24 -19.93
C LYS A 109 5.99 35.18 -20.65
N ALA A 110 5.12 34.25 -20.28
CA ALA A 110 3.79 34.11 -20.85
C ALA A 110 2.90 35.33 -20.52
N SER A 111 2.90 35.77 -19.26
CA SER A 111 2.16 36.96 -18.80
C SER A 111 2.59 38.23 -19.54
N SER A 112 3.89 38.47 -19.69
CA SER A 112 4.41 39.62 -20.45
C SER A 112 4.02 39.59 -21.94
N ILE A 113 3.93 38.41 -22.56
CA ILE A 113 3.47 38.28 -23.95
C ILE A 113 1.98 38.55 -24.06
N THR A 114 1.17 38.10 -23.10
CA THR A 114 -0.27 38.40 -23.07
C THR A 114 -0.55 39.87 -22.85
N GLU A 115 0.16 40.55 -21.94
CA GLU A 115 0.00 41.99 -21.70
C GLU A 115 0.25 42.80 -22.97
N LYS A 116 1.37 42.56 -23.66
CA LYS A 116 1.68 43.25 -24.93
C LYS A 116 0.63 43.02 -26.01
N LYS A 117 0.02 41.83 -26.05
CA LYS A 117 -1.07 41.53 -26.99
C LYS A 117 -2.36 42.24 -26.60
N VAL A 118 -2.65 42.40 -25.31
CA VAL A 118 -3.80 43.16 -24.82
C VAL A 118 -3.62 44.64 -25.17
N ASP A 119 -2.46 45.23 -24.89
CA ASP A 119 -2.16 46.63 -25.23
C ASP A 119 -2.34 46.89 -26.73
N GLN A 120 -1.88 45.99 -27.59
CA GLN A 120 -2.07 46.12 -29.04
C GLN A 120 -3.54 46.08 -29.45
N ARG A 121 -4.35 45.22 -28.81
CA ARG A 121 -5.79 45.10 -29.08
C ARG A 121 -6.55 46.34 -28.64
N GLU A 122 -6.25 46.87 -27.45
CA GLU A 122 -6.85 48.10 -26.93
C GLU A 122 -6.51 49.30 -27.82
N ASN A 123 -5.24 49.44 -28.23
CA ASN A 123 -4.83 50.48 -29.18
C ASN A 123 -5.56 50.40 -30.53
N LEU A 124 -5.89 49.19 -31.02
CA LEU A 124 -6.70 49.04 -32.23
C LEU A 124 -8.13 49.50 -31.99
N LEU A 125 -8.75 49.09 -30.89
CA LEU A 125 -10.11 49.49 -30.52
C LEU A 125 -10.23 51.02 -30.40
N ASP A 126 -9.29 51.67 -29.72
CA ASP A 126 -9.28 53.14 -29.57
C ASP A 126 -9.14 53.84 -30.92
N LYS A 127 -8.21 53.37 -31.77
CA LYS A 127 -8.06 53.88 -33.15
C LYS A 127 -9.34 53.72 -33.96
N THR A 128 -10.03 52.58 -33.83
CA THR A 128 -11.31 52.35 -34.53
C THR A 128 -12.40 53.29 -34.02
N ALA A 129 -12.50 53.50 -32.72
CA ALA A 129 -13.48 54.38 -32.11
C ALA A 129 -13.27 55.84 -32.55
N GLU A 130 -12.03 56.33 -32.52
CA GLU A 130 -11.66 57.67 -33.00
C GLU A 130 -11.94 57.84 -34.51
N ALA A 131 -11.72 56.79 -35.31
CA ALA A 131 -12.02 56.80 -36.74
C ALA A 131 -13.53 56.89 -37.00
N ILE A 132 -14.34 56.13 -36.25
CA ILE A 132 -15.81 56.15 -36.34
C ILE A 132 -16.31 57.53 -35.95
N GLU A 133 -15.81 58.08 -34.85
CA GLU A 133 -16.20 59.41 -34.38
C GLU A 133 -15.85 60.50 -35.40
N ARG A 134 -14.62 60.51 -35.93
CA ARG A 134 -14.19 61.46 -36.98
C ARG A 134 -15.06 61.34 -38.23
N PHE A 135 -15.33 60.12 -38.68
CA PHE A 135 -16.18 59.88 -39.84
C PHE A 135 -17.61 60.38 -39.60
N MET A 136 -18.24 60.01 -38.48
CA MET A 136 -19.60 60.44 -38.14
C MET A 136 -19.71 61.95 -37.99
N ASN A 137 -18.77 62.59 -37.29
CA ASN A 137 -18.78 64.03 -37.07
C ASN A 137 -18.63 64.79 -38.40
N ARG A 138 -17.77 64.29 -39.30
CA ARG A 138 -17.57 64.89 -40.63
C ARG A 138 -18.77 64.67 -41.55
N ALA A 139 -19.35 63.46 -41.56
CA ALA A 139 -20.56 63.15 -42.32
C ALA A 139 -21.75 64.01 -41.87
N LYS A 140 -21.98 64.11 -40.55
CA LYS A 140 -23.03 64.97 -39.97
C LYS A 140 -22.82 66.44 -40.33
N SER A 141 -21.59 66.93 -40.29
CA SER A 141 -21.27 68.31 -40.65
C SER A 141 -21.57 68.64 -42.12
N ASN A 142 -21.23 67.72 -43.04
CA ASN A 142 -21.55 67.90 -44.46
C ASN A 142 -23.05 67.84 -44.72
N TYR A 143 -23.75 66.89 -44.05
CA TYR A 143 -25.19 66.79 -44.12
C TYR A 143 -25.89 68.08 -43.64
N GLN A 144 -25.52 68.59 -42.46
CA GLN A 144 -26.09 69.82 -41.89
C GLN A 144 -25.86 71.07 -42.76
N ARG A 145 -24.79 71.07 -43.56
CA ARG A 145 -24.43 72.19 -44.44
C ARG A 145 -24.90 71.98 -45.89
N ASN A 146 -25.67 70.91 -46.16
CA ASN A 146 -26.09 70.51 -47.50
C ASN A 146 -24.93 70.46 -48.51
N ARG A 147 -23.75 69.98 -48.08
CA ARG A 147 -22.59 69.79 -48.95
C ARG A 147 -22.50 68.35 -49.41
N ASP A 148 -22.15 68.16 -50.67
CA ASP A 148 -21.94 66.83 -51.23
C ASP A 148 -20.78 66.12 -50.53
N VAL A 149 -21.08 64.90 -50.13
CA VAL A 149 -20.20 64.02 -49.36
C VAL A 149 -19.05 63.47 -50.23
N ILE A 150 -19.30 63.36 -51.54
CA ILE A 150 -18.41 62.74 -52.52
C ILE A 150 -17.11 63.54 -52.71
N GLY A 151 -17.15 64.86 -52.54
CA GLY A 151 -15.99 65.75 -52.69
C GLY A 151 -15.11 65.88 -51.45
N ASP A 152 -15.51 65.29 -50.30
CA ASP A 152 -14.78 65.46 -49.05
C ASP A 152 -13.70 64.40 -48.87
N THR A 153 -12.46 64.77 -49.23
CA THR A 153 -11.28 63.90 -49.12
C THR A 153 -11.00 63.45 -47.69
N ALA A 154 -11.37 64.24 -46.68
CA ALA A 154 -11.20 63.89 -45.26
C ALA A 154 -12.21 62.82 -44.81
N LEU A 155 -13.41 62.80 -45.40
CA LEU A 155 -14.39 61.76 -45.11
C LEU A 155 -14.01 60.46 -45.82
N LEU A 156 -13.54 60.55 -47.07
CA LEU A 156 -13.05 59.39 -47.81
C LEU A 156 -11.84 58.74 -47.11
N SER A 157 -10.90 59.53 -46.59
CA SER A 157 -9.75 58.98 -45.85
C SER A 157 -10.17 58.30 -44.54
N ALA A 158 -11.13 58.88 -43.80
CA ALA A 158 -11.70 58.25 -42.62
C ALA A 158 -12.44 56.94 -42.97
N PHE A 159 -13.15 56.89 -44.09
CA PHE A 159 -13.83 55.68 -44.57
C PHE A 159 -12.85 54.56 -44.92
N ILE A 160 -11.76 54.87 -45.64
CA ILE A 160 -10.72 53.89 -45.98
C ILE A 160 -10.08 53.34 -44.70
N LEU A 161 -9.76 54.21 -43.73
CA LEU A 161 -9.19 53.79 -42.46
C LEU A 161 -10.15 52.90 -41.66
N LEU A 162 -11.44 53.24 -41.64
CA LEU A 162 -12.48 52.40 -41.05
C LEU A 162 -12.57 51.02 -41.70
N GLN A 163 -12.46 50.95 -43.02
CA GLN A 163 -12.50 49.68 -43.73
C GLN A 163 -11.32 48.78 -43.35
N THR A 164 -10.11 49.34 -43.26
CA THR A 164 -8.92 48.60 -42.79
C THR A 164 -9.12 48.11 -41.37
N CYS A 165 -9.51 49.00 -40.46
CA CYS A 165 -9.81 48.68 -39.07
C CYS A 165 -10.90 47.60 -38.92
N ALA A 166 -11.94 47.61 -39.75
CA ALA A 166 -13.00 46.61 -39.74
C ALA A 166 -12.46 45.20 -40.05
N THR A 167 -11.59 45.07 -41.04
CA THR A 167 -10.97 43.77 -41.37
C THR A 167 -10.05 43.27 -40.25
N GLU A 168 -9.29 44.15 -39.60
CA GLU A 168 -8.44 43.80 -38.45
C GLU A 168 -9.29 43.38 -37.23
N LEU A 169 -10.42 44.03 -36.99
CA LEU A 169 -11.36 43.68 -35.91
C LEU A 169 -12.00 42.30 -36.13
N GLU A 170 -12.36 41.96 -37.36
CA GLU A 170 -12.89 40.63 -37.69
C GLU A 170 -11.85 39.53 -37.41
N GLN A 171 -10.59 39.75 -37.77
CA GLN A 171 -9.50 38.82 -37.47
C GLN A 171 -9.30 38.66 -35.95
N LEU A 172 -9.28 39.77 -35.22
CA LEU A 172 -9.17 39.78 -33.76
C LEU A 172 -10.32 39.01 -33.11
N LYS A 173 -11.55 39.20 -33.59
CA LYS A 173 -12.73 38.45 -33.13
C LYS A 173 -12.55 36.96 -33.37
N HIS A 174 -12.14 36.55 -34.56
CA HIS A 174 -11.91 35.14 -34.87
C HIS A 174 -10.83 34.50 -33.99
N ASP A 175 -9.75 35.24 -33.68
CA ASP A 175 -8.71 34.74 -32.79
C ASP A 175 -9.18 34.62 -31.34
N LEU A 176 -10.00 35.56 -30.86
CA LEU A 176 -10.65 35.44 -29.54
C LEU A 176 -11.61 34.25 -29.48
N ASP A 177 -12.40 34.02 -30.52
CA ASP A 177 -13.29 32.86 -30.61
C ASP A 177 -12.50 31.54 -30.60
N ARG A 178 -11.36 31.46 -31.31
CA ARG A 178 -10.46 30.29 -31.26
C ARG A 178 -9.87 30.08 -29.86
N GLN A 179 -9.45 31.16 -29.19
CA GLN A 179 -8.94 31.08 -27.82
C GLN A 179 -10.03 30.58 -26.87
N ARG A 180 -11.26 31.10 -27.00
CA ARG A 180 -12.42 30.65 -26.22
C ARG A 180 -12.69 29.16 -26.45
N GLN A 181 -12.79 28.73 -27.70
CA GLN A 181 -12.97 27.32 -28.06
C GLN A 181 -11.87 26.42 -27.48
N HIS A 182 -10.61 26.86 -27.52
CA HIS A 182 -9.51 26.11 -26.94
C HIS A 182 -9.71 25.88 -25.43
N PHE A 183 -10.04 26.94 -24.68
CA PHE A 183 -10.32 26.81 -23.25
C PHE A 183 -11.58 26.02 -22.94
N GLU A 184 -12.63 26.13 -23.76
CA GLU A 184 -13.84 25.29 -23.65
C GLU A 184 -13.49 23.79 -23.80
N THR A 185 -12.66 23.41 -24.78
CA THR A 185 -12.23 22.01 -24.93
C THR A 185 -11.36 21.53 -23.77
N LEU A 186 -10.53 22.40 -23.18
CA LEU A 186 -9.75 22.05 -21.99
C LEU A 186 -10.65 21.89 -20.77
N GLN A 187 -11.65 22.77 -20.61
CA GLN A 187 -12.64 22.68 -19.56
C GLN A 187 -13.44 21.38 -19.66
N GLU A 188 -13.87 20.99 -20.85
CA GLU A 188 -14.55 19.71 -21.10
C GLU A 188 -13.67 18.49 -20.74
N LYS A 189 -12.37 18.56 -21.03
CA LYS A 189 -11.41 17.52 -20.59
C LYS A 189 -11.28 17.47 -19.06
N LEU A 190 -11.33 18.62 -18.38
CA LEU A 190 -11.29 18.65 -16.91
C LEU A 190 -12.57 18.09 -16.30
N THR A 191 -13.73 18.38 -16.88
CA THR A 191 -15.01 17.82 -16.41
C THR A 191 -15.03 16.30 -16.59
N THR A 192 -14.63 15.79 -17.76
CA THR A 192 -14.56 14.33 -18.00
C THR A 192 -13.61 13.61 -17.03
N LEU A 193 -12.46 14.21 -16.70
CA LEU A 193 -11.55 13.65 -15.69
C LEU A 193 -12.15 13.65 -14.29
N ARG A 194 -12.89 14.70 -13.92
CA ARG A 194 -13.61 14.76 -12.65
C ARG A 194 -14.65 13.65 -12.56
N ASP A 195 -15.46 13.49 -13.60
CA ASP A 195 -16.51 12.47 -13.65
C ASP A 195 -15.92 11.05 -13.57
N ALA A 196 -14.82 10.80 -14.29
CA ALA A 196 -14.10 9.54 -14.21
C ALA A 196 -13.56 9.26 -12.79
N ARG A 197 -13.07 10.28 -12.09
CA ARG A 197 -12.61 10.16 -10.70
C ARG A 197 -13.77 9.85 -9.75
N GLU A 198 -14.90 10.51 -9.93
CA GLU A 198 -16.11 10.26 -9.13
C GLU A 198 -16.63 8.83 -9.36
N ALA A 199 -16.67 8.37 -10.61
CA ALA A 199 -17.00 6.98 -10.95
C ALA A 199 -16.05 5.96 -10.28
N LEU A 200 -14.74 6.21 -10.31
CA LEU A 200 -13.77 5.35 -9.62
C LEU A 200 -13.97 5.31 -8.11
N ASN A 201 -14.32 6.45 -7.49
CA ASN A 201 -14.60 6.49 -6.06
C ASN A 201 -15.84 5.68 -5.69
N ILE A 202 -16.89 5.74 -6.52
CA ILE A 202 -18.10 4.91 -6.36
C ILE A 202 -17.72 3.43 -6.43
N LEU A 203 -16.97 3.00 -7.46
CA LEU A 203 -16.54 1.61 -7.61
C LEU A 203 -15.68 1.12 -6.42
N ARG A 204 -14.80 1.97 -5.88
CA ARG A 204 -14.02 1.64 -4.68
C ARG A 204 -14.91 1.46 -3.47
N TYR A 205 -15.90 2.33 -3.28
CA TYR A 205 -16.86 2.22 -2.19
C TYR A 205 -17.69 0.93 -2.30
N GLU A 206 -18.23 0.65 -3.50
CA GLU A 206 -18.99 -0.57 -3.79
C GLU A 206 -18.16 -1.83 -3.54
N HIS A 207 -16.90 -1.84 -3.98
CA HIS A 207 -16.00 -2.98 -3.76
C HIS A 207 -15.75 -3.21 -2.26
N GLN A 208 -15.48 -2.15 -1.49
CA GLN A 208 -15.30 -2.26 -0.04
C GLN A 208 -16.59 -2.71 0.66
N ALA A 209 -17.75 -2.21 0.25
CA ALA A 209 -19.04 -2.62 0.77
C ALA A 209 -19.31 -4.10 0.50
N ARG A 210 -19.05 -4.56 -0.73
CA ARG A 210 -19.18 -5.97 -1.12
C ARG A 210 -18.28 -6.87 -0.27
N LYS A 211 -17.02 -6.50 -0.10
CA LYS A 211 -16.07 -7.24 0.75
C LYS A 211 -16.54 -7.34 2.20
N ARG A 212 -17.09 -6.27 2.77
CA ARG A 212 -17.67 -6.29 4.14
C ARG A 212 -18.90 -7.20 4.20
N GLN A 213 -19.74 -7.19 3.17
CA GLN A 213 -20.92 -8.04 3.10
C GLN A 213 -20.52 -9.52 2.99
N GLU A 214 -19.56 -9.87 2.13
CA GLU A 214 -19.01 -11.23 2.02
C GLU A 214 -18.43 -11.72 3.35
N GLN A 215 -17.67 -10.88 4.07
CA GLN A 215 -17.16 -11.21 5.39
C GLN A 215 -18.29 -11.48 6.40
N LYS A 216 -19.32 -10.64 6.43
CA LYS A 216 -20.49 -10.84 7.29
C LYS A 216 -21.20 -12.15 6.99
N HIS A 217 -21.41 -12.48 5.71
CA HIS A 217 -22.03 -13.74 5.30
C HIS A 217 -21.17 -14.95 5.67
N ALA A 218 -19.86 -14.87 5.48
CA ALA A 218 -18.94 -15.93 5.88
C ALA A 218 -18.94 -16.16 7.41
N ASP A 219 -18.98 -15.08 8.20
CA ASP A 219 -19.06 -15.17 9.66
C ASP A 219 -20.39 -15.76 10.12
N GLN A 220 -21.50 -15.40 9.46
CA GLN A 220 -22.81 -16.01 9.73
C GLN A 220 -22.79 -17.52 9.43
N GLN A 221 -22.22 -17.93 8.30
CA GLN A 221 -22.07 -19.34 7.95
C GLN A 221 -21.21 -20.10 8.98
N ARG A 222 -20.09 -19.53 9.42
CA ARG A 222 -19.24 -20.13 10.47
C ARG A 222 -20.00 -20.31 11.77
N LYS A 223 -20.78 -19.31 12.20
CA LYS A 223 -21.61 -19.41 13.41
C LYS A 223 -22.67 -20.50 13.29
N LEU A 224 -23.33 -20.60 12.13
CA LEU A 224 -24.34 -21.62 11.87
C LEU A 224 -23.74 -23.03 11.93
N LEU A 225 -22.58 -23.26 11.29
CA LEU A 225 -21.86 -24.53 11.36
C LEU A 225 -21.45 -24.89 12.80
N MET A 226 -20.98 -23.91 13.57
CA MET A 226 -20.63 -24.12 14.97
C MET A 226 -21.87 -24.47 15.82
N MET A 227 -23.00 -23.80 15.60
CA MET A 227 -24.26 -24.10 16.28
C MET A 227 -24.74 -25.52 15.97
N GLN A 228 -24.71 -25.93 14.70
CA GLN A 228 -25.06 -27.29 14.29
C GLN A 228 -24.16 -28.33 14.97
N LYS A 229 -22.83 -28.13 14.93
CA LYS A 229 -21.88 -29.02 15.60
C LYS A 229 -22.13 -29.14 17.10
N VAL A 230 -22.48 -28.04 17.77
CA VAL A 230 -22.82 -28.06 19.20
C VAL A 230 -24.12 -28.82 19.45
N ALA A 231 -25.13 -28.69 18.58
CA ALA A 231 -26.37 -29.45 18.66
C ALA A 231 -26.10 -30.96 18.53
N ASP A 232 -25.29 -31.37 17.56
CA ASP A 232 -24.91 -32.78 17.34
C ASP A 232 -24.18 -33.35 18.57
N LEU A 233 -23.25 -32.59 19.16
CA LEU A 233 -22.54 -33.00 20.37
C LEU A 233 -23.46 -33.13 21.59
N ARG A 234 -24.46 -32.25 21.73
CA ARG A 234 -25.47 -32.36 22.79
C ARG A 234 -26.29 -33.63 22.60
N GLN A 235 -26.73 -33.91 21.37
CA GLN A 235 -27.46 -35.14 21.06
C GLN A 235 -26.61 -36.38 21.35
N LEU A 236 -25.34 -36.39 20.93
CA LEU A 236 -24.42 -37.49 21.22
C LEU A 236 -24.24 -37.69 22.73
N LYS A 237 -24.07 -36.59 23.49
CA LYS A 237 -23.97 -36.65 24.95
C LYS A 237 -25.24 -37.24 25.57
N HIS A 238 -26.43 -36.84 25.12
CA HIS A 238 -27.69 -37.43 25.59
C HIS A 238 -27.77 -38.93 25.31
N THR A 239 -27.40 -39.37 24.10
CA THR A 239 -27.37 -40.81 23.76
C THR A 239 -26.34 -41.59 24.59
N GLN A 240 -25.17 -41.02 24.86
CA GLN A 240 -24.18 -41.67 25.70
C GLN A 240 -24.68 -41.87 27.13
N ILE A 241 -25.30 -40.84 27.71
CA ILE A 241 -25.88 -40.93 29.06
C ILE A 241 -26.99 -41.98 29.10
N ALA A 242 -27.89 -42.01 28.11
CA ALA A 242 -28.94 -43.03 28.03
C ALA A 242 -28.33 -44.44 27.96
N ASN A 243 -27.33 -44.67 27.10
CA ASN A 243 -26.64 -45.95 26.99
C ASN A 243 -25.95 -46.35 28.32
N PHE A 244 -25.36 -45.40 29.04
CA PHE A 244 -24.78 -45.66 30.36
C PHE A 244 -25.84 -46.06 31.39
N GLN A 245 -27.00 -45.40 31.38
CA GLN A 245 -28.14 -45.73 32.24
C GLN A 245 -28.69 -47.13 31.92
N GLU A 246 -28.88 -47.46 30.64
CA GLU A 246 -29.32 -48.79 30.21
C GLU A 246 -28.36 -49.90 30.66
N ARG A 247 -27.05 -49.71 30.48
CA ARG A 247 -26.03 -50.67 30.94
C ARG A 247 -25.99 -50.81 32.46
N TYR A 248 -26.20 -49.71 33.19
CA TYR A 248 -26.29 -49.75 34.65
C TYR A 248 -27.52 -50.55 35.08
N PHE A 249 -28.68 -50.29 34.48
CA PHE A 249 -29.92 -51.01 34.76
C PHE A 249 -29.81 -52.50 34.43
N HIS A 250 -29.17 -52.85 33.31
CA HIS A 250 -28.93 -54.25 32.93
C HIS A 250 -28.09 -54.99 33.97
N ARG A 251 -27.00 -54.37 34.48
CA ARG A 251 -26.19 -54.97 35.55
C ARG A 251 -26.98 -55.17 36.84
N LEU A 252 -27.83 -54.21 37.19
CA LEU A 252 -28.67 -54.30 38.38
C LEU A 252 -29.66 -55.48 38.27
N LEU A 253 -30.26 -55.65 37.09
CA LEU A 253 -31.14 -56.79 36.80
C LEU A 253 -30.40 -58.13 36.86
N GLU A 254 -29.17 -58.20 36.33
CA GLU A 254 -28.32 -59.39 36.42
C GLU A 254 -27.99 -59.73 37.89
N GLU A 255 -27.61 -58.74 38.70
CA GLU A 255 -27.35 -58.93 40.13
C GLU A 255 -28.59 -59.42 40.90
N GLU A 256 -29.78 -58.88 40.60
CA GLU A 256 -31.03 -59.37 41.20
C GLU A 256 -31.36 -60.80 40.78
N GLN A 257 -31.17 -61.14 39.50
CA GLN A 257 -31.37 -62.49 38.99
C GLN A 257 -30.42 -63.49 39.66
N GLU A 258 -29.13 -63.16 39.74
CA GLU A 258 -28.14 -63.98 40.43
C GLU A 258 -28.49 -64.17 41.91
N SER A 259 -28.90 -63.11 42.61
CA SER A 259 -29.32 -63.19 44.01
C SER A 259 -30.55 -64.09 44.19
N SER A 260 -31.55 -63.97 43.29
CA SER A 260 -32.73 -64.83 43.27
C SER A 260 -32.37 -66.30 43.03
N GLU A 261 -31.46 -66.57 42.11
CA GLU A 261 -30.96 -67.93 41.86
C GLU A 261 -30.18 -68.50 43.05
N ARG A 262 -29.32 -67.71 43.68
CA ARG A 262 -28.60 -68.12 44.90
C ARG A 262 -29.57 -68.48 46.01
N LEU A 263 -30.61 -67.65 46.23
CA LEU A 263 -31.65 -67.93 47.20
C LEU A 263 -32.43 -69.20 46.86
N LYS A 264 -32.77 -69.43 45.58
CA LYS A 264 -33.40 -70.68 45.12
C LYS A 264 -32.52 -71.89 45.36
N ARG A 265 -31.21 -71.80 45.09
CA ARG A 265 -30.23 -72.89 45.35
C ARG A 265 -30.12 -73.19 46.85
N GLN A 266 -30.00 -72.18 47.70
CA GLN A 266 -30.00 -72.36 49.16
C GLN A 266 -31.28 -73.05 49.65
N LYS A 267 -32.46 -72.61 49.17
CA LYS A 267 -33.73 -73.25 49.51
C LYS A 267 -33.78 -74.73 49.10
N LYS A 268 -33.24 -75.09 47.93
CA LYS A 268 -33.17 -76.49 47.47
C LYS A 268 -32.26 -77.35 48.36
N LEU A 269 -31.08 -76.85 48.72
CA LEU A 269 -30.16 -77.57 49.61
C LEU A 269 -30.77 -77.80 51.00
N LEU A 270 -31.39 -76.77 51.60
CA LEU A 270 -32.10 -76.90 52.87
C LEU A 270 -33.27 -77.89 52.78
N HIS A 271 -33.96 -77.93 51.63
CA HIS A 271 -35.01 -78.92 51.39
C HIS A 271 -34.42 -80.33 51.31
N GLU A 272 -33.36 -80.56 50.54
CA GLU A 272 -32.69 -81.87 50.45
C GLU A 272 -32.15 -82.36 51.80
N GLU A 273 -31.60 -81.48 52.63
CA GLU A 273 -31.16 -81.79 54.00
C GLU A 273 -32.32 -82.19 54.93
N GLN A 274 -33.52 -81.63 54.72
CA GLN A 274 -34.73 -82.01 55.47
C GLN A 274 -35.35 -83.35 55.06
N PHE A 275 -35.00 -83.89 53.88
CA PHE A 275 -35.47 -85.19 53.38
C PHE A 275 -34.40 -86.31 53.46
N ALA A 276 -33.19 -85.99 53.90
CA ALA A 276 -32.09 -86.94 54.10
C ALA A 276 -31.86 -87.37 55.57
N SER A 277 -32.68 -86.86 56.51
CA SER A 277 -32.82 -87.36 57.89
C SER A 277 -34.14 -88.12 58.05
#